data_AF-A0A1W9P177-F1
#
_entry.id   AF-A0A1W9P177-F1
#
_cell.length_a   1.000
_cell.length_b   1.000
_cell.length_c   1.000
_cell.angle_alpha   90.00
_cell.angle_beta   90.00
_cell.angle_gamma   90.00
#
_symmetry.space_group_name_H-M   'P 1'
#
loop_
_entity.id
_entity.type
_entity.pdbx_description
1 polymer ?
#
loop_
_entity_poly.entity_id
_entity_poly.type
_entity_poly.pdbx_seq_one_letter_code
_entity_poly.pdbx_strand_id
1 'polypeptide(L)'
;MKQRLKDFWFAYRKLILIWLVIILFIVVSVALGFDKKIIALVVIIAGFLTQAFSGLLGMVGSIPTIGPMIVRVITLPFFLLLNAFAYIFTFFALRMGFKKDVVKARIIAYAVLVGIIIGFILGRIF
;
A
#
# COMPACT_ATOMS: atom_id res chain seq x y z
N MET A 1 30.35 -2.01 3.19
CA MET A 1 29.34 -2.73 2.38
C MET A 1 28.74 -3.96 3.08
N LYS A 2 29.54 -4.82 3.74
CA LYS A 2 29.06 -6.03 4.46
C LYS A 2 28.05 -5.77 5.60
N GLN A 3 28.13 -4.66 6.31
CA GLN A 3 27.20 -4.30 7.41
C GLN A 3 25.80 -3.97 6.89
N ARG A 4 25.70 -3.15 5.84
CA ARG A 4 24.41 -2.79 5.19
C ARG A 4 23.62 -4.00 4.68
N LEU A 5 24.30 -5.05 4.20
CA LEU A 5 23.65 -6.28 3.74
C LEU A 5 23.07 -7.13 4.87
N LYS A 6 23.76 -7.18 6.03
CA LYS A 6 23.27 -7.88 7.22
C LYS A 6 22.05 -7.18 7.82
N ASP A 7 22.08 -5.85 7.87
CA ASP A 7 20.98 -5.03 8.39
C ASP A 7 19.74 -5.14 7.48
N PHE A 8 19.95 -5.16 6.16
CA PHE A 8 18.89 -5.40 5.19
C PHE A 8 18.24 -6.78 5.36
N TRP A 9 19.04 -7.84 5.50
CA TRP A 9 18.51 -9.19 5.69
C TRP A 9 17.67 -9.29 6.97
N PHE A 10 18.13 -8.70 8.08
CA PHE A 10 17.40 -8.76 9.34
C PHE A 10 16.09 -7.95 9.30
N ALA A 11 16.09 -6.79 8.62
CA ALA A 11 14.93 -5.95 8.45
C ALA A 11 13.85 -6.57 7.54
N TYR A 12 14.25 -7.22 6.44
CA TYR A 12 13.33 -7.67 5.40
C TYR A 12 13.03 -9.18 5.42
N ARG A 13 13.63 -9.99 6.31
CA ARG A 13 13.39 -11.46 6.38
C ARG A 13 11.92 -11.87 6.38
N LYS A 14 11.07 -11.17 7.13
CA LYS A 14 9.64 -11.46 7.22
C LYS A 14 8.94 -11.18 5.89
N LEU A 15 9.32 -10.10 5.22
CA LEU A 15 8.77 -9.70 3.93
C LEU A 15 9.22 -10.67 2.83
N ILE A 16 10.49 -11.09 2.85
CA ILE A 16 11.02 -12.11 1.93
C ILE A 16 10.24 -13.43 2.09
N LEU A 17 9.96 -13.87 3.33
CA LEU A 17 9.16 -15.06 3.59
C LEU A 17 7.73 -14.94 3.03
N ILE A 18 7.07 -13.79 3.22
CA ILE A 18 5.72 -13.55 2.67
C ILE A 18 5.73 -13.66 1.15
N TRP A 19 6.74 -13.08 0.49
CA TRP A 19 6.87 -13.18 -0.97
C TRP A 19 7.15 -14.60 -1.45
N LEU A 20 7.93 -15.37 -0.71
CA LEU A 20 8.19 -16.78 -1.01
C LEU A 20 6.89 -17.59 -0.96
N VAL A 21 6.06 -17.38 0.06
CA VAL A 21 4.73 -18.03 0.18
C VAL A 21 3.81 -17.63 -0.98
N ILE A 22 3.76 -16.34 -1.34
CA ILE A 22 2.94 -15.85 -2.46
C ILE A 22 3.39 -16.49 -3.79
N ILE A 23 4.71 -16.53 -4.04
CA ILE A 23 5.26 -17.14 -5.26
C ILE A 23 4.94 -18.63 -5.30
N LEU A 24 5.13 -19.35 -4.18
CA LEU A 24 4.80 -20.76 -4.08
C LEU A 24 3.32 -21.00 -4.38
N PHE A 25 2.43 -20.18 -3.80
CA PHE A 25 1.00 -20.24 -4.06
C PHE A 25 0.67 -20.03 -5.54
N ILE A 26 1.29 -19.05 -6.21
CA ILE A 26 1.09 -18.79 -7.63
C ILE A 26 1.54 -20.00 -8.47
N VAL A 27 2.74 -20.52 -8.22
CA VAL A 27 3.29 -21.66 -8.97
C VAL A 27 2.39 -22.89 -8.82
N VAL A 28 1.99 -23.22 -7.59
CA VAL A 28 1.09 -24.36 -7.32
C VAL A 28 -0.26 -24.15 -7.99
N SER A 29 -0.84 -22.95 -7.87
CA SER A 29 -2.17 -22.66 -8.45
C SER A 29 -2.17 -22.72 -9.97
N VAL A 30 -1.10 -22.24 -10.62
CA VAL A 30 -0.94 -22.34 -12.07
C VAL A 30 -0.71 -23.79 -12.50
N ALA A 31 0.09 -24.56 -11.76
CA ALA A 31 0.33 -25.97 -12.05
C ALA A 31 -0.93 -26.84 -11.91
N LEU A 32 -1.84 -26.48 -10.99
CA LEU A 32 -3.15 -27.12 -10.81
C LEU A 32 -4.19 -26.68 -11.86
N GLY A 33 -3.85 -25.76 -12.77
CA GLY A 33 -4.73 -25.34 -13.85
C GLY A 33 -5.83 -24.35 -13.45
N PHE A 34 -5.69 -23.66 -12.31
CA PHE A 34 -6.65 -22.61 -11.92
C PHE A 34 -6.64 -21.43 -12.91
N ASP A 35 -7.79 -20.77 -13.07
CA ASP A 35 -7.89 -19.57 -13.91
C ASP A 35 -6.96 -18.47 -13.37
N LYS A 36 -6.07 -18.01 -14.24
CA LYS A 36 -5.09 -16.94 -13.97
C LYS A 36 -5.74 -15.67 -13.41
N LYS A 37 -6.99 -15.36 -13.81
CA LYS A 37 -7.75 -14.20 -13.29
C LYS A 37 -8.07 -14.36 -11.82
N ILE A 38 -8.48 -15.55 -11.40
CA ILE A 38 -8.83 -15.87 -10.01
C ILE A 38 -7.55 -15.84 -9.17
N ILE A 39 -6.46 -16.45 -9.66
CA ILE A 39 -5.16 -16.43 -8.99
C ILE A 39 -4.71 -14.98 -8.77
N ALA A 40 -4.77 -14.14 -9.80
CA ALA A 40 -4.39 -12.74 -9.71
C ALA A 40 -5.23 -11.98 -8.67
N LEU A 41 -6.54 -12.20 -8.64
CA LEU A 41 -7.44 -11.56 -7.68
C LEU A 41 -7.10 -11.96 -6.23
N VAL A 42 -6.89 -13.26 -5.99
CA VAL A 42 -6.49 -13.77 -4.66
C VAL A 42 -5.15 -13.19 -4.23
N VAL A 43 -4.16 -13.13 -5.13
CA VAL A 43 -2.84 -12.55 -4.84
C VAL A 43 -2.92 -11.06 -4.55
N ILE A 44 -3.75 -10.30 -5.28
CA ILE A 44 -3.94 -8.87 -5.02
C ILE A 44 -4.56 -8.66 -3.63
N ILE A 45 -5.59 -9.41 -3.27
CA ILE A 45 -6.23 -9.31 -1.95
C ILE A 45 -5.25 -9.71 -0.85
N ALA A 46 -4.58 -10.86 -0.99
CA ALA A 46 -3.61 -11.35 -0.01
C ALA A 46 -2.44 -10.38 0.14
N GLY A 47 -1.92 -9.83 -0.96
CA GLY A 47 -0.83 -8.86 -0.97
C GLY A 47 -1.22 -7.51 -0.34
N PHE A 48 -2.48 -7.09 -0.46
CA PHE A 48 -2.99 -5.89 0.21
C PHE A 48 -3.14 -6.11 1.72
N LEU A 49 -3.77 -7.23 2.13
CA LEU A 49 -3.98 -7.56 3.55
C LEU A 49 -2.67 -7.77 4.32
N THR A 50 -1.68 -8.40 3.69
CA THR A 50 -0.37 -8.66 4.31
C THR A 50 0.62 -7.50 4.15
N GLN A 51 0.21 -6.41 3.48
CA GLN A 51 1.07 -5.28 3.11
C GLN A 51 2.31 -5.69 2.27
N ALA A 52 2.26 -6.84 1.60
CA ALA A 52 3.38 -7.38 0.82
C ALA A 52 3.87 -6.41 -0.27
N PHE A 53 2.95 -5.68 -0.92
CA PHE A 53 3.29 -4.67 -1.92
C PHE A 53 4.08 -3.48 -1.35
N SER A 54 3.70 -2.99 -0.17
CA SER A 54 4.46 -1.96 0.54
C SER A 54 5.86 -2.47 0.92
N GLY A 55 5.93 -3.74 1.35
CA GLY A 55 7.18 -4.43 1.60
C GLY A 55 8.12 -4.48 0.39
N LEU A 56 7.60 -4.82 -0.81
CA LEU A 56 8.39 -4.77 -2.04
C LEU A 56 8.88 -3.36 -2.35
N LEU A 57 8.00 -2.36 -2.28
CA LEU A 57 8.37 -0.98 -2.56
C LEU A 57 9.43 -0.50 -1.57
N GLY A 58 9.35 -0.89 -0.31
CA GLY A 58 10.38 -0.62 0.70
C GLY A 58 11.71 -1.32 0.39
N MET A 59 11.67 -2.58 -0.05
CA MET A 59 12.86 -3.32 -0.47
C MET A 59 13.52 -2.69 -1.70
N VAL A 60 12.74 -2.38 -2.74
CA VAL A 60 13.22 -1.70 -3.95
C VAL A 60 13.74 -0.31 -3.60
N GLY A 61 13.03 0.43 -2.76
CA GLY A 61 13.39 1.78 -2.31
C GLY A 61 14.69 1.86 -1.51
N SER A 62 15.13 0.76 -0.90
CA SER A 62 16.41 0.70 -0.19
C SER A 62 17.63 0.77 -1.12
N ILE A 63 17.44 0.57 -2.43
CA ILE A 63 18.50 0.71 -3.43
C ILE A 63 18.85 2.19 -3.57
N PRO A 64 20.04 2.66 -3.16
CA PRO A 64 20.32 4.08 -2.88
C PRO A 64 20.09 5.06 -4.04
N THR A 65 20.20 4.59 -5.28
CA THR A 65 20.15 5.45 -6.47
C THR A 65 18.88 5.21 -7.28
N ILE A 66 18.62 3.96 -7.65
CA ILE A 66 17.53 3.61 -8.56
C ILE A 66 16.22 3.35 -7.79
N GLY A 67 16.31 2.90 -6.54
CA GLY A 67 15.18 2.51 -5.71
C GLY A 67 14.13 3.61 -5.54
N PRO A 68 14.50 4.79 -5.04
CA PRO A 68 13.57 5.91 -4.87
C PRO A 68 12.90 6.34 -6.18
N MET A 69 13.61 6.26 -7.30
CA MET A 69 13.07 6.66 -8.61
C MET A 69 12.00 5.67 -9.08
N ILE A 70 12.28 4.36 -9.01
CA ILE A 70 11.31 3.31 -9.34
C ILE A 70 10.07 3.40 -8.45
N VAL A 71 10.27 3.52 -7.13
CA VAL A 71 9.17 3.58 -6.17
C VAL A 71 8.26 4.78 -6.48
N ARG A 72 8.82 5.96 -6.77
CA ARG A 72 8.02 7.13 -7.14
C ARG A 72 7.23 6.90 -8.43
N VAL A 73 7.86 6.37 -9.48
CA VAL A 73 7.21 6.13 -10.78
C VAL A 73 6.04 5.15 -10.67
N ILE A 74 6.15 4.11 -9.83
CA ILE A 74 5.07 3.14 -9.61
C ILE A 74 3.99 3.69 -8.68
N THR A 75 4.41 4.36 -7.60
CA THR A 75 3.51 4.79 -6.53
C THR A 75 2.62 5.96 -6.93
N LEU A 76 3.13 6.91 -7.74
CA LEU A 76 2.36 8.05 -8.25
C LEU A 76 1.07 7.66 -9.01
N PRO A 77 1.14 6.86 -10.10
CA PRO A 77 -0.06 6.46 -10.83
C PRO A 77 -1.01 5.63 -9.97
N PHE A 78 -0.47 4.79 -9.06
CA PHE A 78 -1.30 4.06 -8.11
C PHE A 78 -2.09 4.98 -7.18
N PHE A 79 -1.46 6.01 -6.62
CA PHE A 79 -2.15 7.00 -5.80
C PHE A 79 -3.22 7.77 -6.58
N LEU A 80 -2.95 8.12 -7.84
CA LEU A 80 -3.94 8.78 -8.70
C LEU A 80 -5.15 7.88 -8.96
N LEU A 81 -4.93 6.59 -9.25
CA LEU A 81 -6.01 5.61 -9.43
C LEU A 81 -6.84 5.49 -8.15
N LEU A 82 -6.20 5.30 -7.00
CA LEU A 82 -6.89 5.16 -5.72
C LEU A 82 -7.72 6.42 -5.38
N ASN A 83 -7.16 7.60 -5.66
CA ASN A 83 -7.85 8.88 -5.43
C ASN A 83 -9.05 9.05 -6.37
N ALA A 84 -8.89 8.67 -7.65
CA ALA A 84 -10.00 8.63 -8.60
C ALA A 84 -11.12 7.68 -8.14
N PHE A 85 -10.78 6.48 -7.67
CA PHE A 85 -11.76 5.56 -7.07
C PHE A 85 -12.49 6.19 -5.88
N ALA A 86 -11.77 6.82 -4.97
CA ALA A 86 -12.38 7.49 -3.81
C ALA A 86 -13.39 8.58 -4.22
N TYR A 87 -13.07 9.36 -5.27
CA TYR A 87 -14.02 10.32 -5.82
C TYR A 87 -15.22 9.68 -6.50
N ILE A 88 -15.02 8.58 -7.23
CA ILE A 88 -16.12 7.80 -7.83
C ILE A 88 -17.07 7.30 -6.76
N PHE A 89 -16.56 6.67 -5.69
CA PHE A 89 -17.38 6.21 -4.57
C PHE A 89 -18.10 7.39 -3.89
N THR A 90 -17.40 8.51 -3.70
CA THR A 90 -18.02 9.73 -3.15
C THR A 90 -19.16 10.23 -4.04
N PHE A 91 -18.96 10.23 -5.36
CA PHE A 91 -19.97 10.64 -6.34
C PHE A 91 -21.19 9.72 -6.30
N PHE A 92 -21.00 8.41 -6.24
CA PHE A 92 -22.09 7.45 -6.08
C PHE A 92 -22.83 7.66 -4.75
N ALA A 93 -22.13 7.86 -3.64
CA ALA A 93 -22.74 8.14 -2.35
C ALA A 93 -23.60 9.42 -2.37
N LEU A 94 -23.12 10.47 -3.05
CA LEU A 94 -23.89 11.70 -3.24
C LEU A 94 -25.14 11.48 -4.10
N ARG A 95 -25.06 10.67 -5.17
CA ARG A 95 -26.22 10.30 -5.99
C ARG A 95 -27.25 9.49 -5.20
N MET A 96 -26.81 8.65 -4.26
CA MET A 96 -27.67 7.86 -3.39
C MET A 96 -28.31 8.67 -2.24
N GLY A 97 -28.02 9.98 -2.15
CA GLY A 97 -28.63 10.87 -1.15
C GLY A 97 -27.84 11.04 0.15
N PHE A 98 -26.68 10.38 0.31
CA PHE A 98 -25.83 10.44 1.51
C PHE A 98 -25.03 11.75 1.65
N LYS A 99 -25.61 12.90 1.25
CA LYS A 99 -24.91 14.20 1.24
C LYS A 99 -24.38 14.59 2.61
N LYS A 100 -25.20 14.48 3.65
CA LYS A 100 -24.81 14.82 5.03
C LYS A 100 -23.71 13.91 5.55
N ASP A 101 -23.77 12.62 5.24
CA ASP A 101 -22.78 11.63 5.70
C ASP A 101 -21.43 11.83 5.02
N VAL A 102 -21.42 12.12 3.72
CA VAL A 102 -20.19 12.46 2.98
C VAL A 102 -19.51 13.71 3.56
N VAL A 103 -20.27 14.76 3.84
CA VAL A 103 -19.74 15.99 4.45
C VAL A 103 -19.22 15.70 5.86
N LYS A 104 -20.00 14.99 6.69
CA LYS A 104 -19.60 14.61 8.05
C LYS A 104 -18.31 13.78 8.07
N ALA A 105 -18.18 12.81 7.17
CA ALA A 105 -16.97 12.01 7.01
C ALA A 105 -15.76 12.88 6.65
N ARG A 106 -15.91 13.85 5.74
CA ARG A 106 -14.83 14.78 5.39
C ARG A 106 -14.44 15.69 6.54
N ILE A 107 -15.40 16.21 7.30
CA ILE A 107 -15.13 17.03 8.49
C ILE A 107 -14.31 16.23 9.51
N ILE A 108 -14.70 14.98 9.79
CA ILE A 108 -13.96 14.10 10.70
C ILE A 108 -12.53 13.86 10.19
N ALA A 109 -12.37 13.54 8.89
CA ALA A 109 -11.04 13.32 8.30
C ALA A 109 -10.14 14.56 8.40
N TYR A 110 -10.68 15.75 8.13
CA TYR A 110 -9.95 17.00 8.28
C TYR A 110 -9.60 17.32 9.73
N ALA A 111 -10.50 17.07 10.68
CA ALA A 111 -10.22 17.26 12.10
C ALA A 111 -9.07 16.36 12.57
N VAL A 112 -9.05 15.09 12.14
CA VAL A 112 -7.95 14.15 12.44
C VAL A 112 -6.64 14.64 11.81
N LEU A 113 -6.66 15.05 10.54
CA LEU A 113 -5.47 15.58 9.86
C LEU A 113 -4.88 16.79 10.57
N VAL A 114 -5.73 17.76 10.94
CA VAL A 114 -5.32 18.94 11.69
C VAL A 114 -4.74 18.54 13.05
N GLY A 115 -5.38 17.61 13.76
CA GLY A 115 -4.88 17.09 15.04
C GLY A 115 -3.50 16.45 14.93
N ILE A 116 -3.26 15.63 13.89
CA ILE A 116 -1.95 15.03 13.62
C ILE A 116 -0.90 16.10 13.32
N ILE A 117 -1.24 17.12 12.52
CA ILE A 117 -0.34 18.22 12.19
C ILE A 117 0.05 19.00 13.46
N ILE A 118 -0.94 19.37 14.28
CA ILE A 118 -0.70 20.07 15.55
C ILE A 118 0.16 19.23 16.47
N GLY A 119 -0.17 17.94 16.65
CA GLY A 119 0.61 17.03 17.48
C GLY A 119 2.05 16.87 17.00
N PHE A 120 2.28 16.80 15.68
CA PHE A 120 3.61 16.74 15.10
C PHE A 120 4.42 18.02 15.35
N ILE A 121 3.79 19.19 15.22
CA ILE A 121 4.44 20.48 15.51
C ILE A 121 4.80 20.56 17.00
N LEU A 122 3.85 20.27 17.89
CA LEU A 122 4.08 20.33 19.33
C LEU A 122 5.16 19.35 19.78
N GLY A 123 5.12 18.09 19.34
CA GLY A 123 6.11 17.07 19.69
C GLY A 123 7.50 17.28 19.07
N ARG A 124 7.68 18.29 18.22
CA ARG A 124 8.99 18.74 17.73
C ARG A 124 9.52 19.95 18.51
N ILE A 125 8.63 20.76 19.07
CA ILE A 125 8.99 21.97 19.84
C ILE A 125 9.27 21.64 21.31
N PHE A 126 8.52 20.69 21.87
CA PHE A 126 8.69 20.15 23.22
C PHE A 126 9.42 18.80 23.16
#